data_AF-A0A2V3PQ59-F1
#
_entry.id   AF-A0A2V3PQ59-F1
#
_cell.length_a   1.000
_cell.length_b   1.000
_cell.length_c   1.000
_cell.angle_alpha   90.00
_cell.angle_beta   90.00
_cell.angle_gamma   90.00
#
_symmetry.space_group_name_H-M   'P 1'
#
loop_
_entity.id
_entity.type
_entity.pdbx_description
1 polymer ?
#
loop_
_entity_poly.entity_id
_entity_poly.type
_entity_poly.pdbx_seq_one_letter_code
_entity_poly.pdbx_strand_id
1 'polypeptide(L)'
;MKKVLGLVCFFIGLCVAFGACSNTETYADKLKNERKNIARFINEHNIVVLSQYPANGVFEENQFFRDPVTGVYINVIDSGNGNRASVAKRSLVTVRFSGAMTVPANELDTNTNNVSGLQPMTFNYGISGTYSSTNQYLPDYFFLSQGIIAPLRFVGENARVSLIVPFAQGSTYQLAAFQPMYYEMLHYTTIINN
;
A
#
# COMPACT_ATOMS: atom_id res chain seq x y z
N MET A 1 -29.93 23.97 -53.24
CA MET A 1 -30.28 23.67 -51.84
C MET A 1 -29.91 22.24 -51.41
N LYS A 2 -30.09 21.19 -52.24
CA LYS A 2 -29.74 19.80 -51.88
C LYS A 2 -28.24 19.53 -51.63
N LYS A 3 -27.33 20.28 -52.27
CA LYS A 3 -25.86 20.11 -52.16
C LYS A 3 -25.26 20.68 -50.85
N VAL A 4 -25.92 21.66 -50.24
CA VAL A 4 -25.48 22.27 -48.96
C VAL A 4 -25.95 21.42 -47.77
N LEU A 5 -27.14 20.80 -47.90
CA LEU A 5 -27.70 19.90 -46.88
C LEU A 5 -26.84 18.63 -46.69
N GLY A 6 -26.32 18.05 -47.79
CA GLY A 6 -25.43 16.90 -47.72
C GLY A 6 -24.08 17.21 -47.05
N LEU A 7 -23.56 18.44 -47.21
CA LEU A 7 -22.30 18.86 -46.60
C LEU A 7 -22.47 19.08 -45.08
N VAL A 8 -23.59 19.66 -44.65
CA VAL A 8 -23.91 19.87 -43.23
C VAL A 8 -24.13 18.53 -42.50
N CYS A 9 -24.79 17.56 -43.13
CA CYS A 9 -24.96 16.22 -42.56
C CYS A 9 -23.64 15.45 -42.42
N PHE A 10 -22.67 15.66 -43.33
CA PHE A 10 -21.34 15.04 -43.25
C PHE A 10 -20.49 15.60 -42.09
N PHE A 11 -20.54 16.91 -41.86
CA PHE A 11 -19.84 17.54 -40.72
C PHE A 11 -20.46 17.18 -39.36
N ILE A 12 -21.79 17.05 -39.27
CA ILE A 12 -22.46 16.62 -38.04
C ILE A 12 -22.14 15.15 -37.71
N GLY A 13 -22.07 14.27 -38.71
CA GLY A 13 -21.66 12.86 -38.52
C GLY A 13 -20.21 12.72 -38.03
N LEU A 14 -19.30 13.62 -38.45
CA LEU A 14 -17.92 13.65 -37.98
C LEU A 14 -17.80 14.09 -36.52
N CYS A 15 -18.68 14.99 -36.04
CA CYS A 15 -18.68 15.43 -34.64
C CYS A 15 -19.13 14.34 -33.65
N VAL A 16 -20.01 13.40 -34.06
CA VAL A 16 -20.43 12.27 -33.20
C VAL A 16 -19.34 11.20 -33.07
N ALA A 17 -18.41 11.11 -34.04
CA ALA A 17 -17.29 10.17 -34.00
C ALA A 17 -16.15 10.60 -33.06
N PHE A 18 -16.08 11.87 -32.65
CA PHE A 18 -15.07 12.39 -31.72
C PHE A 18 -15.60 12.62 -30.29
N GLY A 19 -16.87 12.29 -30.01
CA GLY A 19 -17.54 12.54 -28.72
C GLY A 19 -17.28 11.52 -27.61
N ALA A 20 -16.37 10.56 -27.77
CA ALA A 20 -16.12 9.50 -26.79
C ALA A 20 -14.63 9.35 -26.46
N CYS A 21 -14.04 10.39 -25.87
CA CYS A 21 -12.74 10.28 -25.21
C CYS A 21 -12.66 11.23 -24.02
N SER A 22 -13.45 10.95 -22.99
CA SER A 22 -13.12 11.37 -21.63
C SER A 22 -13.01 10.13 -20.75
N ASN A 23 -12.06 9.24 -21.06
CA ASN A 23 -11.71 8.11 -20.19
C ASN A 23 -10.89 8.58 -18.97
N THR A 24 -11.35 9.64 -18.29
CA THR A 24 -10.76 10.05 -17.02
C THR A 24 -11.38 9.16 -15.95
N GLU A 25 -10.61 8.17 -15.47
CA GLU A 25 -11.05 7.31 -14.36
C GLU A 25 -11.38 8.16 -13.13
N THR A 26 -12.53 7.91 -12.52
CA THR A 26 -12.92 8.57 -11.27
C THR A 26 -12.16 7.95 -10.08
N TYR A 27 -12.15 8.64 -8.94
CA TYR A 27 -11.61 8.05 -7.71
C TYR A 27 -12.32 6.75 -7.31
N ALA A 28 -13.63 6.65 -7.58
CA ALA A 28 -14.39 5.42 -7.37
C ALA A 28 -13.91 4.28 -8.27
N ASP A 29 -13.55 4.58 -9.52
CA ASP A 29 -12.94 3.63 -10.45
C ASP A 29 -11.57 3.18 -9.95
N LYS A 30 -10.74 4.10 -9.44
CA LYS A 30 -9.44 3.77 -8.82
C LYS A 30 -9.59 2.80 -7.64
N LEU A 31 -10.52 3.06 -6.73
CA LEU A 31 -10.83 2.16 -5.61
C LEU A 31 -11.33 0.79 -6.09
N LYS A 32 -12.15 0.75 -7.15
CA LYS A 32 -12.65 -0.49 -7.74
C LYS A 32 -11.50 -1.30 -8.37
N ASN A 33 -10.62 -0.63 -9.09
CA ASN A 33 -9.45 -1.23 -9.72
C ASN A 33 -8.47 -1.77 -8.67
N GLU A 34 -8.21 -1.03 -7.60
CA GLU A 34 -7.41 -1.52 -6.46
C GLU A 34 -7.99 -2.80 -5.88
N ARG A 35 -9.29 -2.83 -5.54
CA ARG A 35 -9.93 -4.03 -4.99
C ARG A 35 -9.78 -5.23 -5.92
N LYS A 36 -9.94 -5.02 -7.23
CA LYS A 36 -9.75 -6.06 -8.24
C LYS A 36 -8.30 -6.55 -8.28
N ASN A 37 -7.32 -5.65 -8.24
CA ASN A 37 -5.91 -5.96 -8.31
C ASN A 37 -5.43 -6.72 -7.07
N ILE A 38 -5.83 -6.27 -5.87
CA ILE A 38 -5.53 -6.97 -4.61
C ILE A 38 -6.20 -8.35 -4.60
N ALA A 39 -7.47 -8.45 -5.02
CA ALA A 39 -8.16 -9.74 -5.08
C ALA A 39 -7.48 -10.72 -6.05
N ARG A 40 -7.00 -10.23 -7.20
CA ARG A 40 -6.22 -11.03 -8.15
C ARG A 40 -4.90 -11.50 -7.54
N PHE A 41 -4.14 -10.60 -6.91
CA PHE A 41 -2.90 -10.94 -6.23
C PHE A 41 -3.11 -12.01 -5.14
N ILE A 42 -4.15 -11.84 -4.32
CA ILE A 42 -4.53 -12.84 -3.31
C ILE A 42 -4.78 -14.22 -3.94
N ASN A 43 -5.47 -14.25 -5.09
CA ASN A 43 -5.75 -15.50 -5.80
C ASN A 43 -4.48 -16.13 -6.39
N GLU A 44 -3.68 -15.34 -7.12
CA GLU A 44 -2.45 -15.79 -7.79
C GLU A 44 -1.40 -16.32 -6.80
N HIS A 45 -1.33 -15.73 -5.61
CA HIS A 45 -0.41 -16.14 -4.54
C HIS A 45 -1.03 -17.11 -3.52
N ASN A 46 -2.24 -17.62 -3.77
CA ASN A 46 -2.96 -18.54 -2.88
C ASN A 46 -3.05 -18.04 -1.42
N ILE A 47 -3.25 -16.73 -1.25
CA ILE A 47 -3.34 -16.10 0.07
C ILE A 47 -4.68 -16.44 0.72
N VAL A 48 -4.62 -16.93 1.95
CA VAL A 48 -5.77 -17.17 2.81
C VAL A 48 -6.03 -15.92 3.65
N VAL A 49 -7.11 -15.20 3.34
CA VAL A 49 -7.48 -13.98 4.08
C VAL A 49 -8.23 -14.36 5.36
N LEU A 50 -7.66 -13.98 6.51
CA LEU A 50 -8.27 -14.14 7.82
C LEU A 50 -9.06 -12.88 8.20
N SER A 51 -10.28 -13.07 8.68
CA SER A 51 -11.13 -11.99 9.21
C SER A 51 -10.83 -11.65 10.67
N GLN A 52 -10.09 -12.52 11.37
CA GLN A 52 -9.68 -12.36 12.75
C GLN A 52 -8.18 -12.60 12.87
N TYR A 53 -7.54 -11.84 13.77
CA TYR A 53 -6.15 -12.06 14.11
C TYR A 53 -6.03 -13.39 14.89
N PRO A 54 -5.11 -14.31 14.53
CA PRO A 54 -4.91 -15.56 15.24
C PRO A 54 -4.67 -15.33 16.74
N ALA A 55 -5.44 -16.00 17.60
CA ALA A 55 -5.37 -15.77 19.05
C ALA A 55 -4.00 -16.14 19.66
N ASN A 56 -3.30 -17.11 19.07
CA ASN A 56 -1.94 -17.50 19.43
C ASN A 56 -0.86 -16.63 18.76
N GLY A 57 -1.25 -15.71 17.86
CA GLY A 57 -0.33 -14.86 17.09
C GLY A 57 0.49 -15.59 16.03
N VAL A 58 0.17 -16.84 15.72
CA VAL A 58 0.89 -17.65 14.73
C VAL A 58 0.14 -17.62 13.41
N PHE A 59 0.88 -17.37 12.33
CA PHE A 59 0.36 -17.36 10.96
C PHE A 59 1.08 -18.44 10.15
N GLU A 60 0.34 -19.10 9.26
CA GLU A 60 0.97 -19.80 8.14
C GLU A 60 1.51 -18.77 7.11
N GLU A 61 2.47 -19.16 6.28
CA GLU A 61 3.14 -18.27 5.33
C GLU A 61 2.17 -17.51 4.40
N ASN A 62 1.11 -18.18 3.95
CA ASN A 62 0.12 -17.60 3.05
C ASN A 62 -1.12 -17.02 3.77
N GLN A 63 -1.14 -16.96 5.10
CA GLN A 63 -2.27 -16.42 5.86
C GLN A 63 -2.10 -14.93 6.12
N PHE A 64 -3.10 -14.13 5.76
CA PHE A 64 -3.06 -12.68 5.98
C PHE A 64 -4.33 -12.22 6.70
N PHE A 65 -4.17 -11.65 7.89
CA PHE A 65 -5.26 -10.98 8.60
C PHE A 65 -5.58 -9.64 7.93
N ARG A 66 -6.83 -9.44 7.51
CA ARG A 66 -7.28 -8.16 6.98
C ARG A 66 -7.79 -7.28 8.12
N ASP A 67 -7.01 -6.28 8.51
CA ASP A 67 -7.42 -5.32 9.53
C ASP A 67 -8.69 -4.57 9.08
N PRO A 68 -9.82 -4.73 9.79
CA PRO A 68 -11.08 -4.12 9.37
C PRO A 68 -11.05 -2.59 9.42
N VAL A 69 -10.14 -2.00 10.21
CA VAL A 69 -10.04 -0.54 10.37
C VAL A 69 -9.28 0.09 9.21
N THR A 70 -8.10 -0.46 8.87
CA THR A 70 -7.22 0.12 7.84
C THR A 70 -7.42 -0.52 6.47
N GLY A 71 -7.91 -1.76 6.41
CA GLY A 71 -7.97 -2.56 5.19
C GLY A 71 -6.62 -3.18 4.78
N VAL A 72 -5.57 -3.00 5.59
CA VAL A 72 -4.25 -3.62 5.38
C VAL A 72 -4.33 -5.12 5.66
N TYR A 73 -3.71 -5.91 4.80
CA TYR A 73 -3.54 -7.35 4.99
C TYR A 73 -2.20 -7.59 5.65
N ILE A 74 -2.18 -8.33 6.77
CA ILE A 74 -1.03 -8.49 7.65
C ILE A 74 -0.73 -9.97 7.83
N ASN A 75 0.46 -10.40 7.44
CA ASN A 75 1.05 -11.66 7.87
C ASN A 75 2.17 -11.35 8.88
N VAL A 76 2.17 -12.04 10.02
CA VAL A 76 3.24 -11.92 11.01
C VAL A 76 4.18 -13.11 10.85
N ILE A 77 5.38 -12.85 10.34
CA ILE A 77 6.47 -13.83 10.21
C ILE A 77 7.12 -14.05 11.58
N ASP A 78 7.34 -12.96 12.32
CA ASP A 78 7.94 -12.96 13.65
C ASP A 78 7.34 -11.81 14.47
N SER A 79 6.80 -12.10 15.64
CA SER A 79 6.17 -11.08 16.50
C SER A 79 7.16 -10.16 17.22
N GLY A 80 8.46 -10.47 17.11
CA GLY A 80 9.55 -9.75 17.77
C GLY A 80 9.69 -10.13 19.25
N ASN A 81 10.37 -9.27 20.00
CA ASN A 81 10.78 -9.54 21.38
C ASN A 81 9.75 -9.14 22.45
N GLY A 82 8.54 -8.70 22.06
CA GLY A 82 7.51 -8.25 22.99
C GLY A 82 7.58 -6.78 23.41
N ASN A 83 8.67 -6.06 23.14
CA ASN A 83 8.75 -4.61 23.40
C ASN A 83 7.84 -3.86 22.42
N ARG A 84 6.71 -3.32 22.89
CA ARG A 84 5.69 -2.66 22.06
C ARG A 84 5.90 -1.15 21.98
N ALA A 85 5.56 -0.58 20.83
CA ALA A 85 5.44 0.87 20.68
C ALA A 85 4.24 1.38 21.51
N SER A 86 4.36 2.59 22.03
CA SER A 86 3.40 3.22 22.92
C SER A 86 3.05 4.62 22.41
N VAL A 87 1.75 4.85 22.22
CA VAL A 87 1.21 6.17 21.86
C VAL A 87 1.48 7.19 22.98
N ALA A 88 1.36 6.77 24.24
CA ALA A 88 1.58 7.65 25.39
C ALA A 88 3.04 8.13 25.47
N LYS A 89 3.98 7.26 25.10
CA LYS A 89 5.43 7.53 25.10
C LYS A 89 5.95 8.07 23.77
N ARG A 90 5.07 8.20 22.76
CA ARG A 90 5.43 8.66 21.41
C ARG A 90 6.67 7.93 20.88
N SER A 91 6.64 6.60 20.91
CA SER A 91 7.83 5.81 20.67
C SER A 91 8.44 6.13 19.31
N LEU A 92 9.75 6.35 19.26
CA LEU A 92 10.48 6.46 18.02
C LEU A 92 10.67 5.05 17.45
N VAL A 93 10.14 4.80 16.26
CA VAL A 93 10.20 3.49 15.61
C VAL A 93 11.05 3.58 14.36
N THR A 94 11.99 2.64 14.22
CA THR A 94 12.84 2.47 13.04
C THR A 94 12.45 1.19 12.31
N VAL A 95 12.06 1.30 11.04
CA VAL A 95 11.63 0.17 10.20
C VAL A 95 12.46 0.09 8.93
N ARG A 96 12.73 -1.14 8.49
CA ARG A 96 13.39 -1.46 7.21
C ARG A 96 12.51 -2.43 6.43
N PHE A 97 12.64 -2.47 5.11
CA PHE A 97 11.91 -3.44 4.29
C PHE A 97 12.87 -4.31 3.49
N SER A 98 12.40 -5.46 3.02
CA SER A 98 13.04 -6.33 2.04
C SER A 98 11.98 -6.73 1.05
N GLY A 99 12.11 -6.24 -0.19
CA GLY A 99 11.09 -6.48 -1.20
C GLY A 99 9.84 -5.63 -0.96
N ALA A 100 9.56 -4.77 -1.91
CA ALA A 100 8.28 -4.09 -2.05
C ALA A 100 7.93 -4.01 -3.53
N MET A 101 6.69 -4.31 -3.90
CA MET A 101 6.22 -4.28 -5.28
C MET A 101 4.83 -3.67 -5.35
N THR A 102 4.51 -3.01 -6.46
CA THR A 102 3.14 -2.57 -6.75
C THR A 102 2.22 -3.78 -6.93
N VAL A 103 0.92 -3.58 -6.72
CA VAL A 103 -0.10 -4.61 -6.93
C VAL A 103 -1.11 -4.11 -7.99
N PRO A 104 -1.17 -4.74 -9.18
CA PRO A 104 -0.47 -5.96 -9.58
C PRO A 104 1.01 -5.69 -9.85
N ALA A 105 1.82 -6.70 -9.62
CA ALA A 105 3.24 -6.58 -9.88
C ALA A 105 3.55 -6.82 -11.35
N ASN A 106 4.38 -5.97 -11.94
CA ASN A 106 5.17 -6.33 -13.11
C ASN A 106 6.57 -6.76 -12.66
N GLU A 107 7.26 -7.58 -13.45
CA GLU A 107 8.63 -8.05 -13.12
C GLU A 107 9.61 -6.90 -12.87
N LEU A 108 9.35 -5.72 -13.44
CA LEU A 108 10.14 -4.49 -13.27
C LEU A 108 9.78 -3.67 -12.03
N ASP A 109 8.67 -3.98 -11.35
CA ASP A 109 8.13 -3.17 -10.23
C ASP A 109 8.65 -3.61 -8.86
N THR A 110 9.54 -4.61 -8.82
CA THR A 110 10.07 -5.16 -7.56
C THR A 110 11.24 -4.33 -7.04
N ASN A 111 11.02 -3.62 -5.95
CA ASN A 111 12.04 -2.89 -5.20
C ASN A 111 12.60 -3.78 -4.08
N THR A 112 13.78 -4.35 -4.30
CA THR A 112 14.52 -5.05 -3.24
C THR A 112 15.54 -4.10 -2.62
N ASN A 113 15.42 -3.81 -1.32
CA ASN A 113 16.35 -2.91 -0.64
C ASN A 113 16.55 -3.33 0.81
N ASN A 114 17.48 -4.25 1.06
CA ASN A 114 17.67 -4.78 2.41
C ASN A 114 19.14 -4.98 2.79
N VAL A 115 19.98 -3.95 2.64
CA VAL A 115 21.32 -3.85 3.23
C VAL A 115 21.74 -2.36 3.29
N SER A 116 22.72 -2.03 4.12
CA SER A 116 23.33 -0.73 4.57
C SER A 116 23.47 0.50 3.62
N GLY A 117 22.61 0.67 2.61
CA GLY A 117 22.62 1.79 1.67
C GLY A 117 21.31 2.58 1.54
N LEU A 118 20.16 2.04 1.97
CA LEU A 118 18.94 2.83 2.17
C LEU A 118 18.77 3.21 3.63
N GLN A 119 18.42 4.47 3.85
CA GLN A 119 18.16 4.98 5.18
C GLN A 119 16.92 4.29 5.75
N PRO A 120 16.97 3.84 7.02
CA PRO A 120 15.78 3.30 7.65
C PRO A 120 14.70 4.37 7.72
N MET A 121 13.44 3.97 7.54
CA MET A 121 12.33 4.88 7.75
C MET A 121 12.08 5.01 9.25
N THR A 122 11.88 6.24 9.71
CA THR A 122 11.69 6.52 11.13
C THR A 122 10.45 7.36 11.35
N PHE A 123 9.64 7.01 12.36
CA PHE A 123 8.43 7.76 12.72
C PHE A 123 8.17 7.73 14.22
N ASN A 124 7.31 8.64 14.70
CA ASN A 124 6.90 8.69 16.10
C ASN A 124 5.51 8.07 16.24
N TYR A 125 5.43 6.88 16.84
CA TYR A 125 4.18 6.16 17.00
C TYR A 125 3.19 6.95 17.87
N GLY A 126 1.96 7.10 17.37
CA GLY A 126 0.93 7.99 17.91
C GLY A 126 0.86 9.38 17.25
N ILE A 127 1.81 9.75 16.38
CA ILE A 127 1.86 11.05 15.71
C ILE A 127 1.69 10.87 14.20
N SER A 128 0.44 10.90 13.73
CA SER A 128 0.09 10.65 12.32
C SER A 128 0.83 11.51 11.30
N GLY A 129 1.19 12.75 11.67
CA GLY A 129 1.97 13.66 10.83
C GLY A 129 3.41 13.19 10.54
N THR A 130 3.88 12.13 11.21
CA THR A 130 5.21 11.54 10.99
C THR A 130 5.17 10.29 10.12
N TYR A 131 4.00 9.90 9.59
CA TYR A 131 3.82 8.63 8.87
C TYR A 131 3.82 8.82 7.34
N SER A 132 4.31 9.95 6.85
CA SER A 132 4.44 10.21 5.42
C SER A 132 5.56 11.23 5.18
N SER A 133 6.04 11.28 3.93
CA SER A 133 7.02 12.26 3.48
C SER A 133 6.64 12.77 2.11
N THR A 134 6.79 14.07 1.89
CA THR A 134 6.59 14.71 0.58
C THR A 134 7.89 14.83 -0.22
N ASN A 135 9.02 14.44 0.36
CA ASN A 135 10.32 14.55 -0.30
C ASN A 135 10.57 13.35 -1.23
N GLN A 136 10.28 13.54 -2.52
CA GLN A 136 10.41 12.53 -3.58
C GLN A 136 11.81 11.92 -3.74
N TYR A 137 12.85 12.50 -3.12
CA TYR A 137 14.21 11.98 -3.15
C TYR A 137 14.52 11.02 -2.00
N LEU A 138 13.61 10.84 -1.05
CA LEU A 138 13.75 9.94 0.08
C LEU A 138 12.90 8.68 -0.08
N PRO A 139 13.37 7.51 0.40
CA PRO A 139 12.57 6.29 0.42
C PRO A 139 11.21 6.46 1.10
N ASP A 140 11.13 7.31 2.13
CA ASP A 140 9.93 7.61 2.88
C ASP A 140 8.77 8.09 1.98
N TYR A 141 9.05 8.83 0.91
CA TYR A 141 8.01 9.27 -0.04
C TYR A 141 7.30 8.09 -0.71
N PHE A 142 8.05 7.02 -0.96
CA PHE A 142 7.56 5.80 -1.62
C PHE A 142 6.98 4.81 -0.62
N PHE A 143 7.50 4.71 0.60
CA PHE A 143 7.20 3.56 1.47
C PHE A 143 6.65 3.92 2.86
N LEU A 144 6.94 5.10 3.41
CA LEU A 144 6.46 5.49 4.73
C LEU A 144 4.96 5.87 4.64
N SER A 145 4.13 5.15 5.40
CA SER A 145 2.68 5.22 5.26
C SER A 145 1.94 4.74 6.51
N GLN A 146 0.68 5.15 6.70
CA GLN A 146 -0.20 4.59 7.74
C GLN A 146 -0.26 3.06 7.69
N GLY A 147 -0.21 2.47 6.49
CA GLY A 147 -0.28 1.04 6.27
C GLY A 147 0.85 0.26 6.96
N ILE A 148 2.09 0.77 6.90
CA ILE A 148 3.22 0.12 7.59
C ILE A 148 3.25 0.36 9.10
N ILE A 149 2.36 1.20 9.64
CA ILE A 149 2.18 1.36 11.09
C ILE A 149 1.15 0.35 11.63
N ALA A 150 0.20 -0.10 10.81
CA ALA A 150 -0.91 -0.95 11.24
C ALA A 150 -0.50 -2.19 12.06
N PRO A 151 0.59 -2.91 11.72
CA PRO A 151 1.03 -4.10 12.47
C PRO A 151 1.51 -3.82 13.89
N LEU A 152 1.97 -2.61 14.22
CA LEU A 152 2.54 -2.27 15.54
C LEU A 152 1.55 -2.39 16.71
N ARG A 153 0.25 -2.51 16.43
CA ARG A 153 -0.74 -2.85 17.46
C ARG A 153 -0.67 -4.33 17.91
N PHE A 154 -0.04 -5.17 17.09
CA PHE A 154 0.06 -6.62 17.29
C PHE A 154 1.49 -7.07 17.59
N VAL A 155 2.49 -6.44 16.97
CA VAL A 155 3.90 -6.84 17.03
C VAL A 155 4.80 -5.79 17.70
N GLY A 156 6.05 -6.17 18.01
CA GLY A 156 6.99 -5.33 18.74
C GLY A 156 8.31 -5.12 18.03
N GLU A 157 9.32 -4.74 18.80
CA GLU A 157 10.68 -4.59 18.31
C GLU A 157 11.24 -5.93 17.81
N ASN A 158 12.02 -5.85 16.73
CA ASN A 158 12.52 -6.98 15.94
C ASN A 158 11.45 -7.82 15.23
N ALA A 159 10.20 -7.35 15.20
CA ALA A 159 9.16 -8.06 14.47
C ALA A 159 9.37 -7.99 12.96
N ARG A 160 8.99 -9.08 12.28
CA ARG A 160 9.01 -9.22 10.83
C ARG A 160 7.60 -9.53 10.32
N VAL A 161 7.14 -8.79 9.32
CA VAL A 161 5.78 -8.90 8.79
C VAL A 161 5.77 -8.75 7.27
N SER A 162 4.85 -9.41 6.58
CA SER A 162 4.53 -9.13 5.18
C SER A 162 3.19 -8.40 5.11
N LEU A 163 3.06 -7.41 4.21
CA LEU A 163 1.85 -6.59 4.12
C LEU A 163 1.34 -6.48 2.69
N ILE A 164 0.01 -6.42 2.52
CA ILE A 164 -0.61 -5.79 1.34
C ILE A 164 -1.27 -4.50 1.83
N VAL A 165 -0.77 -3.37 1.33
CA VAL A 165 -1.20 -2.02 1.72
C VAL A 165 -2.01 -1.38 0.59
N PRO A 166 -3.31 -1.13 0.79
CA PRO A 166 -4.10 -0.31 -0.12
C PRO A 166 -3.51 1.11 -0.26
N PHE A 167 -3.58 1.71 -1.45
CA PHE A 167 -3.10 3.06 -1.74
C PHE A 167 -3.69 4.12 -0.81
N ALA A 168 -4.93 3.93 -0.34
CA ALA A 168 -5.57 4.86 0.60
C ALA A 168 -4.91 4.85 2.00
N GLN A 169 -4.18 3.79 2.34
CA GLN A 169 -3.33 3.69 3.52
C GLN A 169 -1.84 3.77 3.17
N GLY A 170 -1.52 3.96 1.89
CA GLY A 170 -0.17 3.94 1.37
C GLY A 170 0.58 5.25 1.57
N SER A 171 1.80 5.28 1.05
CA SER A 171 2.67 6.45 1.08
C SER A 171 2.12 7.58 0.21
N THR A 172 2.81 8.73 0.23
CA THR A 172 2.49 9.85 -0.65
C THR A 172 2.53 9.45 -2.13
N TYR A 173 3.51 8.62 -2.54
CA TYR A 173 3.56 8.06 -3.88
C TYR A 173 2.36 7.16 -4.20
N GLN A 174 2.07 6.19 -3.33
CA GLN A 174 0.99 5.23 -3.55
C GLN A 174 -0.36 5.91 -3.72
N LEU A 175 -0.66 6.87 -2.84
CA LEU A 175 -1.89 7.64 -2.88
C LEU A 175 -2.01 8.45 -4.17
N ALA A 176 -0.93 9.10 -4.61
CA ALA A 176 -0.92 9.89 -5.83
C ALA A 176 -1.03 9.03 -7.10
N ALA A 177 -0.39 7.86 -7.12
CA ALA A 177 -0.39 6.93 -8.25
C ALA A 177 -1.60 5.99 -8.27
N PHE A 178 -2.40 5.97 -7.19
CA PHE A 178 -3.46 5.00 -6.94
C PHE A 178 -2.96 3.54 -7.00
N GLN A 179 -1.77 3.30 -6.46
CA GLN A 179 -1.09 2.00 -6.51
C GLN A 179 -1.01 1.37 -5.12
N PRO A 180 -1.71 0.24 -4.87
CA PRO A 180 -1.43 -0.56 -3.68
C PRO A 180 -0.05 -1.21 -3.80
N MET A 181 0.54 -1.58 -2.66
CA MET A 181 1.83 -2.28 -2.63
C MET A 181 1.78 -3.52 -1.76
N TYR A 182 2.53 -4.53 -2.17
CA TYR A 182 2.90 -5.67 -1.36
C TYR A 182 4.32 -5.47 -0.83
N TYR A 183 4.49 -5.61 0.48
CA TYR A 183 5.78 -5.64 1.15
C TYR A 183 6.07 -7.10 1.50
N GLU A 184 7.11 -7.66 0.90
CA GLU A 184 7.53 -9.03 1.15
C GLU A 184 7.98 -9.19 2.61
N MET A 185 8.79 -8.25 3.12
CA MET A 185 9.09 -8.18 4.55
C MET A 185 9.30 -6.73 5.00
N LEU A 186 8.71 -6.36 6.13
CA LEU A 186 9.08 -5.22 6.96
C LEU A 186 9.67 -5.73 8.27
N HIS A 187 10.74 -5.09 8.73
CA HIS A 187 11.44 -5.39 9.98
C HIS A 187 11.47 -4.14 10.88
N TYR A 188 10.74 -4.19 11.99
CA TYR A 188 10.69 -3.12 12.99
C TYR A 188 11.91 -3.19 13.92
N THR A 189 13.04 -2.75 13.42
CA THR A 189 14.37 -2.95 14.03
C THR A 189 14.58 -2.32 15.40
N THR A 190 13.92 -1.20 15.71
CA THR A 190 14.13 -0.49 16.98
C THR A 190 12.88 0.25 17.40
N ILE A 191 12.52 0.16 18.69
CA ILE A 191 11.43 0.90 19.31
C ILE A 191 11.95 1.57 20.59
N ILE A 192 12.12 2.89 20.54
CA ILE A 192 12.56 3.70 21.69
C ILE A 192 11.33 4.33 22.33
N ASN A 193 11.04 3.93 23.56
CA ASN A 193 9.96 4.47 24.38
C ASN A 193 10.49 5.71 25.13
N ASN A 194 10.07 6.91 24.71
CA ASN A 194 10.47 8.18 25.34
C ASN A 194 9.74 8.46 26.67
#